data_AF-A0A929I4H6-F1
#
_entry.id   AF-A0A929I4H6-F1
#
_cell.length_a   1.000
_cell.length_b   1.000
_cell.length_c   1.000
_cell.angle_alpha   90.00
_cell.angle_beta   90.00
_cell.angle_gamma   90.00
#
_symmetry.space_group_name_H-M   'P 1'
#
loop_
_entity.id
_entity.type
_entity.pdbx_description
1 polymer ?
#
loop_
_entity_poly.entity_id
_entity_poly.type
_entity_poly.pdbx_seq_one_letter_code
_entity_poly.pdbx_strand_id
1 'polypeptide(L)'
;AGMLGTLAGIAIVYIATVPMAHIFENPMVGFASLMIVLAGLVAGVKMPFRLPAGLIAIIVGTIIGFFVGSSKIDFSGVAFHAPIPVLGDLIAGIKLMFAYPAVLAAVLPIEIYNFIETMNNVESAEAAGDKYPVRTCQIMDGAGTMVGTLFGSAFPTTVYIGHPAYKRLQGRCGYALGVGIVIFLAAIFGFVDFLYKLIPTAAVAPMLVFVGIVITAQAFRASPAKHAIAVAVAIIPHMSNIMILKIKGAVSVVNADMDVSTLEFAHKLSEQGIAWIGQSALAHGAIITGLLWGALVAMLIDLDFRKAAAFSGTAAFLTLIGIIHSPSMGLNFTAVFGGYVMMTALFVVAWLAKVERDPEIGELDFEGD
;
A
#
# COMPACT_ATOMS: atom_id res chain seq x y z
N ALA A 1 -13.30 6.59 -6.90
CA ALA A 1 -13.64 5.54 -5.92
C ALA A 1 -12.70 4.32 -5.98
N GLY A 2 -12.65 3.51 -7.04
CA GLY A 2 -11.81 2.30 -7.09
C GLY A 2 -10.30 2.53 -6.83
N MET A 3 -9.64 3.35 -7.66
CA MET A 3 -8.20 3.66 -7.50
C MET A 3 -7.87 4.34 -6.17
N LEU A 4 -8.61 5.40 -5.82
CA LEU A 4 -8.40 6.12 -4.56
C LEU A 4 -8.72 5.26 -3.32
N GLY A 5 -9.73 4.39 -3.39
CA GLY A 5 -10.12 3.52 -2.29
C GLY A 5 -9.12 2.40 -2.04
N THR A 6 -8.52 1.84 -3.09
CA THR A 6 -7.43 0.88 -2.91
C THR A 6 -6.19 1.54 -2.29
N LEU A 7 -5.86 2.79 -2.66
CA LEU A 7 -4.83 3.58 -1.96
C LEU A 7 -5.18 3.84 -0.50
N ALA A 8 -6.43 4.16 -0.20
CA ALA A 8 -6.90 4.33 1.17
C ALA A 8 -6.69 3.05 1.99
N GLY A 9 -6.87 1.88 1.35
CA GLY A 9 -6.60 0.57 1.94
C GLY A 9 -5.13 0.40 2.32
N ILE A 10 -4.22 0.64 1.37
CA ILE A 10 -2.76 0.60 1.63
C ILE A 10 -2.40 1.60 2.74
N ALA A 11 -2.93 2.82 2.65
CA ALA A 11 -2.63 3.91 3.56
C ALA A 11 -3.06 3.61 5.00
N ILE A 12 -4.30 3.15 5.22
CA ILE A 12 -4.78 2.88 6.59
C ILE A 12 -4.20 1.58 7.14
N VAL A 13 -4.13 0.53 6.31
CA VAL A 13 -3.75 -0.81 6.76
C VAL A 13 -2.25 -0.95 6.95
N TYR A 14 -1.43 -0.44 6.01
CA TYR A 14 0.02 -0.58 6.08
C TYR A 14 0.69 0.68 6.60
N ILE A 15 0.39 1.84 6.01
CA ILE A 15 1.14 3.08 6.31
C ILE A 15 0.77 3.66 7.68
N ALA A 16 -0.48 3.51 8.12
CA ALA A 16 -0.91 3.98 9.43
C ALA A 16 -0.82 2.89 10.51
N THR A 17 -1.45 1.73 10.29
CA THR A 17 -1.60 0.72 11.35
C THR A 17 -0.28 0.07 11.76
N VAL A 18 0.64 -0.21 10.82
CA VAL A 18 1.93 -0.84 11.16
C VAL A 18 2.83 0.10 11.98
N PRO A 19 3.07 1.35 11.57
CA PRO A 19 3.84 2.30 12.38
C PRO A 19 3.15 2.62 13.71
N MET A 20 1.82 2.61 13.77
CA MET A 20 1.10 2.73 15.03
C MET A 20 1.48 1.62 16.02
N ALA A 21 1.60 0.36 15.57
CA ALA A 21 2.06 -0.72 16.45
C ALA A 21 3.47 -0.45 17.02
N HIS A 22 4.40 0.07 16.21
CA HIS A 22 5.74 0.46 16.68
C HIS A 22 5.74 1.62 17.68
N ILE A 23 4.78 2.55 17.59
CA ILE A 23 4.57 3.58 18.61
C ILE A 23 4.20 2.92 19.94
N PHE A 24 3.32 1.92 19.92
CA PHE A 24 2.89 1.20 21.13
C PHE A 24 3.97 0.29 21.72
N GLU A 25 4.91 -0.21 20.91
CA GLU A 25 6.10 -0.93 21.40
C GLU A 25 7.05 -0.01 22.20
N ASN A 26 7.08 1.29 21.89
CA ASN A 26 7.94 2.28 22.56
C ASN A 26 7.15 3.56 22.91
N PRO A 27 6.17 3.47 23.82
CA PRO A 27 5.15 4.51 24.00
C PRO A 27 5.71 5.84 24.49
N MET A 28 6.77 5.84 25.30
CA MET A 28 7.40 7.08 25.80
C MET A 28 7.93 7.95 24.66
N VAL A 29 8.63 7.33 23.70
CA VAL A 29 9.15 8.00 22.51
C VAL A 29 8.00 8.30 21.54
N GLY A 30 7.21 7.27 21.23
CA GLY A 30 6.19 7.30 20.21
C GLY A 30 5.06 8.29 20.51
N PHE A 31 4.52 8.33 21.73
CA PHE A 31 3.44 9.26 22.08
C PHE A 31 3.92 10.71 22.13
N ALA A 32 5.14 10.98 22.58
CA ALA A 32 5.70 12.33 22.54
C ALA A 32 5.78 12.85 21.10
N SER A 33 6.36 12.06 20.19
CA SER A 33 6.43 12.40 18.77
C SER A 33 5.04 12.46 18.12
N LEU A 34 4.12 11.56 18.47
CA LEU A 34 2.77 11.52 17.94
C LEU A 34 1.96 12.75 18.32
N MET A 35 2.00 13.20 19.58
CA MET A 35 1.30 14.40 20.01
C MET A 35 1.80 15.64 19.27
N ILE A 36 3.11 15.75 19.03
CA ILE A 36 3.69 16.87 18.26
C ILE A 36 3.22 16.82 16.80
N VAL A 37 3.22 15.64 16.18
CA VAL A 37 2.73 15.46 14.81
C VAL A 37 1.25 15.77 14.68
N LEU A 38 0.41 15.29 15.60
CA LEU A 38 -1.03 15.58 15.59
C LEU A 38 -1.29 17.08 15.84
N ALA A 39 -0.63 17.68 16.83
CA ALA A 39 -0.77 19.11 17.09
C ALA A 39 -0.35 19.95 15.88
N GLY A 40 0.82 19.68 15.30
CA GLY A 40 1.37 20.50 14.22
C GLY A 40 0.75 20.23 12.85
N LEU A 41 0.67 18.96 12.46
CA LEU A 41 0.28 18.57 11.11
C LEU A 41 -1.22 18.32 10.97
N VAL A 42 -1.92 17.89 12.02
CA VAL A 42 -3.39 17.73 11.98
C VAL A 42 -4.08 19.02 12.42
N ALA A 43 -3.84 19.47 13.66
CA ALA A 43 -4.50 20.64 14.22
C ALA A 43 -3.94 21.99 13.73
N GLY A 44 -2.79 22.00 13.04
CA GLY A 44 -2.20 23.23 12.49
C GLY A 44 -1.59 24.17 13.54
N VAL A 45 -1.23 23.63 14.71
CA VAL A 45 -0.59 24.40 15.79
C VAL A 45 0.79 24.88 15.33
N LYS A 46 1.04 26.18 15.49
CA LYS A 46 2.35 26.77 15.20
C LYS A 46 3.39 26.25 16.19
N MET A 47 4.41 25.64 15.64
CA MET A 47 5.53 25.11 16.39
C MET A 47 6.50 26.20 16.87
N PRO A 48 7.20 25.99 18.00
CA PRO A 48 8.19 26.92 18.49
C PRO A 48 9.28 27.17 17.44
N PHE A 49 9.78 28.40 17.37
CA PHE A 49 10.80 28.85 16.41
C PHE A 49 10.44 28.65 14.93
N ARG A 50 9.16 28.40 14.61
CA ARG A 50 8.67 28.12 13.23
C ARG A 50 9.33 26.88 12.60
N LEU A 51 9.79 25.94 13.41
CA LEU A 51 10.34 24.67 12.91
C LEU A 51 9.22 23.75 12.41
N PRO A 52 9.50 22.88 11.42
CA PRO A 52 8.54 21.86 10.99
C PRO A 52 8.17 20.92 12.15
N ALA A 53 6.88 20.61 12.30
CA ALA A 53 6.40 19.73 13.36
C ALA A 53 7.05 18.34 13.32
N GLY A 54 7.24 17.77 12.13
CA GLY A 54 7.94 16.49 11.97
C GLY A 54 9.39 16.54 12.46
N LEU A 55 10.11 17.65 12.24
CA LEU A 55 11.47 17.82 12.73
C LEU A 55 11.51 17.87 14.26
N ILE A 56 10.59 18.64 14.87
CA ILE A 56 10.51 18.70 16.34
C ILE A 56 10.12 17.34 16.93
N ALA A 57 9.18 16.63 16.29
CA ALA A 57 8.78 15.30 16.72
C ALA A 57 9.95 14.31 16.73
N ILE A 58 10.81 14.36 15.70
CA ILE A 58 12.03 13.56 15.63
C ILE A 58 13.02 13.98 16.72
N ILE A 59 13.30 15.29 16.87
CA ILE A 59 14.25 15.78 17.89
C ILE A 59 13.81 15.37 19.30
N VAL A 60 12.56 15.64 19.67
CA VAL A 60 12.02 15.30 20.98
C VAL A 60 12.01 13.78 21.18
N GLY A 61 11.57 13.03 20.17
CA GLY A 61 11.55 11.57 20.21
C GLY A 61 12.96 10.98 20.39
N THR A 62 13.96 11.49 19.68
CA THR A 62 15.36 11.08 19.83
C THR A 62 15.93 11.44 21.20
N ILE A 63 15.62 12.64 21.74
CA ILE A 63 16.04 13.03 23.10
C ILE A 63 15.48 12.04 24.13
N ILE A 64 14.18 11.72 24.05
CA ILE A 64 13.56 10.71 24.92
C ILE A 64 14.16 9.33 24.66
N GLY A 65 14.48 9.00 23.41
CA GLY A 65 15.14 7.76 23.02
C GLY A 65 16.48 7.56 23.71
N PHE A 66 17.26 8.63 23.93
CA PHE A 66 18.49 8.55 24.71
C PHE A 66 18.23 8.20 26.19
N PHE A 67 17.19 8.79 26.80
CA PHE A 67 16.85 8.50 28.20
C PHE A 67 16.34 7.07 28.41
N VAL A 68 15.62 6.52 27.42
CA VAL A 68 15.06 5.15 27.48
C VAL A 68 16.03 4.09 26.93
N GLY A 69 17.14 4.51 26.31
CA GLY A 69 18.17 3.61 25.76
C GLY A 69 17.85 3.05 24.37
N SER A 70 16.89 3.62 23.65
CA SER A 70 16.54 3.25 22.27
C SER A 70 17.27 4.08 21.20
N SER A 71 18.02 5.10 21.60
CA SER A 71 18.89 5.90 20.73
C SER A 71 20.36 5.76 21.12
N LYS A 72 21.24 5.67 20.13
CA LYS A 72 22.69 5.66 20.33
C LYS A 72 23.41 6.46 19.24
N ILE A 73 24.50 7.12 19.63
CA ILE A 73 25.44 7.73 18.68
C ILE A 73 26.48 6.66 18.35
N ASP A 74 26.50 6.23 17.08
CA ASP A 74 27.38 5.16 16.63
C ASP A 74 27.85 5.42 15.20
N PHE A 75 29.13 5.74 15.06
CA PHE A 75 29.76 6.05 13.79
C PHE A 75 30.38 4.81 13.12
N SER A 76 30.18 3.59 13.64
CA SER A 76 30.84 2.39 13.11
C SER A 76 30.53 2.11 11.64
N GLY A 77 29.35 2.51 11.17
CA GLY A 77 28.93 2.36 9.77
C GLY A 77 29.36 3.50 8.85
N VAL A 78 29.87 4.60 9.41
CA VAL A 78 30.26 5.79 8.66
C VAL A 78 31.59 5.53 7.97
N ALA A 79 31.50 5.30 6.67
CA ALA A 79 32.62 5.07 5.78
C ALA A 79 32.21 5.45 4.36
N PHE A 80 33.17 5.52 3.45
CA PHE A 80 32.87 5.72 2.05
C PHE A 80 32.51 4.37 1.38
N HIS A 81 31.26 4.27 0.96
CA HIS A 81 30.64 3.15 0.25
C HIS A 81 30.33 3.61 -1.18
N ALA A 82 31.24 3.34 -2.11
CA ALA A 82 31.03 3.70 -3.50
C ALA A 82 29.83 2.92 -4.09
N PRO A 83 28.96 3.54 -4.90
CA PRO A 83 27.93 2.83 -5.64
C PRO A 83 28.61 2.04 -6.78
N ILE A 84 28.87 0.75 -6.54
CA ILE A 84 29.55 -0.12 -7.50
C ILE A 84 28.51 -0.89 -8.31
N PRO A 85 28.54 -0.83 -9.66
CA PRO A 85 27.65 -1.64 -10.48
C PRO A 85 27.88 -3.15 -10.30
N VAL A 86 26.80 -3.93 -10.19
CA VAL A 86 26.82 -5.39 -9.97
C VAL A 86 26.58 -6.19 -11.27
N LEU A 87 27.29 -5.83 -12.34
CA LEU A 87 27.07 -6.40 -13.68
C LEU A 87 27.27 -7.93 -13.72
N GLY A 88 28.22 -8.46 -12.95
CA GLY A 88 28.47 -9.90 -12.86
C GLY A 88 27.28 -10.66 -12.28
N ASP A 89 26.75 -10.16 -11.16
CA ASP A 89 25.57 -10.74 -10.50
C ASP A 89 24.32 -10.60 -11.37
N LEU A 90 24.18 -9.49 -12.11
CA LEU A 90 23.09 -9.30 -13.06
C LEU A 90 23.12 -10.35 -14.17
N ILE A 91 24.28 -10.60 -14.77
CA ILE A 91 24.43 -11.64 -15.81
C ILE A 91 24.14 -13.02 -15.23
N ALA A 92 24.60 -13.32 -14.01
CA ALA A 92 24.30 -14.57 -13.33
C ALA A 92 22.80 -14.72 -13.05
N GLY A 93 22.16 -13.66 -12.55
CA GLY A 93 20.72 -13.61 -12.29
C GLY A 93 19.88 -13.83 -13.55
N ILE A 94 20.28 -13.22 -14.68
CA ILE A 94 19.61 -13.44 -15.97
C ILE A 94 19.74 -14.91 -16.41
N LYS A 95 20.92 -15.53 -16.27
CA LYS A 95 21.10 -16.97 -16.57
C LYS A 95 20.22 -17.85 -15.67
N LEU A 96 20.15 -17.53 -14.38
CA LEU A 96 19.28 -18.24 -13.43
C LEU A 96 17.80 -18.08 -13.77
N MET A 97 17.36 -16.89 -14.19
CA MET A 97 16.00 -16.65 -14.64
C MET A 97 15.63 -17.53 -15.85
N PHE A 98 16.54 -17.70 -16.82
CA PHE A 98 16.32 -18.60 -17.95
C PHE A 98 16.36 -20.08 -17.56
N ALA A 99 17.18 -20.47 -16.57
CA ALA A 99 17.23 -21.83 -16.05
C ALA A 99 16.00 -22.19 -15.20
N TYR A 100 15.43 -21.20 -14.49
CA TYR A 100 14.28 -21.34 -13.60
C TYR A 100 13.17 -20.36 -13.99
N PRO A 101 12.55 -20.52 -15.18
CA PRO A 101 11.56 -19.58 -15.69
C PRO A 101 10.32 -19.47 -14.79
N ALA A 102 10.10 -20.45 -13.90
CA ALA A 102 9.07 -20.40 -12.86
C ALA A 102 9.19 -19.15 -11.95
N VAL A 103 10.36 -18.53 -11.82
CA VAL A 103 10.52 -17.28 -11.07
C VAL A 103 9.69 -16.14 -11.67
N LEU A 104 9.49 -16.14 -13.00
CA LEU A 104 8.64 -15.16 -13.68
C LEU A 104 7.18 -15.27 -13.23
N ALA A 105 6.74 -16.47 -12.82
CA ALA A 105 5.39 -16.64 -12.30
C ALA A 105 5.17 -15.92 -10.95
N ALA A 106 6.24 -15.65 -10.20
CA ALA A 106 6.20 -14.86 -8.96
C ALA A 106 6.46 -13.36 -9.23
N VAL A 107 7.38 -13.02 -10.13
CA VAL A 107 7.77 -11.63 -10.41
C VAL A 107 6.71 -10.89 -11.22
N LEU A 108 6.09 -11.52 -12.24
CA LEU A 108 5.11 -10.85 -13.10
C LEU A 108 3.91 -10.29 -12.31
N PRO A 109 3.29 -11.03 -11.38
CA PRO A 109 2.25 -10.46 -10.53
C PRO A 109 2.75 -9.25 -9.74
N ILE A 110 3.94 -9.33 -9.12
CA ILE A 110 4.54 -8.22 -8.33
C ILE A 110 4.67 -6.97 -9.19
N GLU A 111 5.18 -7.08 -10.43
CA GLU A 111 5.28 -5.94 -11.34
C GLU A 111 3.92 -5.45 -11.84
N ILE A 112 2.94 -6.35 -11.97
CA ILE A 112 1.54 -5.98 -12.23
C ILE A 112 0.98 -5.12 -11.09
N TYR A 113 1.25 -5.49 -9.84
CA TYR A 113 0.89 -4.67 -8.68
C TYR A 113 1.59 -3.31 -8.71
N ASN A 114 2.89 -3.30 -9.02
CA ASN A 114 3.71 -2.09 -9.02
C ASN A 114 3.23 -1.04 -10.03
N PHE A 115 2.90 -1.46 -11.26
CA PHE A 115 2.38 -0.49 -12.25
C PHE A 115 1.02 0.07 -11.81
N ILE A 116 0.15 -0.75 -11.20
CA ILE A 116 -1.16 -0.29 -10.71
C ILE A 116 -0.98 0.71 -9.58
N GLU A 117 0.00 0.48 -8.70
CA GLU A 117 0.37 1.40 -7.65
C GLU A 117 0.83 2.76 -8.22
N THR A 118 1.69 2.75 -9.23
CA THR A 118 2.08 4.00 -9.92
C THR A 118 0.89 4.73 -10.53
N MET A 119 -0.06 4.03 -11.17
CA MET A 119 -1.28 4.68 -11.68
C MET A 119 -2.12 5.29 -10.56
N ASN A 120 -2.32 4.55 -9.48
CA ASN A 120 -3.07 5.01 -8.33
C ASN A 120 -2.44 6.27 -7.72
N ASN A 121 -1.11 6.30 -7.58
CA ASN A 121 -0.41 7.46 -7.02
C ASN A 121 -0.50 8.69 -7.93
N VAL A 122 -0.48 8.50 -9.26
CA VAL A 122 -0.75 9.60 -10.22
C VAL A 122 -2.18 10.11 -10.09
N GLU A 123 -3.17 9.23 -9.94
CA GLU A 123 -4.57 9.62 -9.69
C GLU A 123 -4.70 10.41 -8.37
N SER A 124 -4.02 9.99 -7.31
CA SER A 124 -4.01 10.72 -6.04
C SER A 124 -3.39 12.11 -6.16
N ALA A 125 -2.36 12.27 -7.00
CA ALA A 125 -1.77 13.56 -7.32
C ALA A 125 -2.74 14.44 -8.13
N GLU A 126 -3.44 13.88 -9.11
CA GLU A 126 -4.47 14.60 -9.88
C GLU A 126 -5.64 15.03 -8.99
N ALA A 127 -6.08 14.17 -8.07
CA ALA A 127 -7.07 14.49 -7.05
C ALA A 127 -6.59 15.59 -6.07
N ALA A 128 -5.28 15.80 -5.94
CA ALA A 128 -4.69 16.92 -5.20
C ALA A 128 -4.48 18.17 -6.09
N GLY A 129 -4.81 18.10 -7.38
CA GLY A 129 -4.74 19.20 -8.35
C GLY A 129 -3.44 19.27 -9.17
N ASP A 130 -2.57 18.25 -9.13
CA ASP A 130 -1.38 18.19 -9.99
C ASP A 130 -1.53 17.08 -11.03
N LYS A 131 -1.56 17.47 -12.31
CA LYS A 131 -1.73 16.53 -13.42
C LYS A 131 -0.38 16.08 -13.96
N TYR A 132 -0.16 14.77 -13.98
CA TYR A 132 1.03 14.16 -14.55
C TYR A 132 0.65 13.15 -15.64
N PRO A 133 1.37 13.10 -16.77
CA PRO A 133 1.13 12.07 -17.79
C PRO A 133 1.45 10.68 -17.23
N VAL A 134 0.42 9.85 -17.02
CA VAL A 134 0.55 8.50 -16.46
C VAL A 134 1.62 7.68 -17.20
N ARG A 135 1.62 7.72 -18.55
CA ARG A 135 2.60 7.01 -19.37
C ARG A 135 4.04 7.41 -19.04
N THR A 136 4.30 8.71 -18.84
CA THR A 136 5.64 9.20 -18.52
C THR A 136 6.04 8.76 -17.11
N CYS A 137 5.13 8.84 -16.14
CA CYS A 137 5.38 8.35 -14.78
C CYS A 137 5.76 6.86 -14.77
N GLN A 138 5.03 6.02 -15.51
CA GLN A 138 5.31 4.58 -15.63
C GLN A 138 6.68 4.29 -16.26
N ILE A 139 7.04 5.01 -17.32
CA ILE A 139 8.36 4.84 -17.96
C ILE A 139 9.49 5.25 -17.01
N MET A 140 9.32 6.36 -16.29
CA MET A 140 10.32 6.84 -15.34
C MET A 140 10.49 5.92 -14.14
N ASP A 141 9.40 5.31 -13.68
CA ASP A 141 9.41 4.33 -12.61
C ASP A 141 10.19 3.06 -13.03
N GLY A 142 9.85 2.47 -14.19
CA GLY A 142 10.59 1.33 -14.72
C GLY A 142 12.06 1.65 -15.00
N ALA A 143 12.37 2.85 -15.49
CA ALA A 143 13.75 3.31 -15.66
C ALA A 143 14.49 3.42 -14.32
N GLY A 144 13.84 3.94 -13.28
CA GLY A 144 14.37 4.01 -11.91
C GLY A 144 14.69 2.61 -11.36
N THR A 145 13.78 1.67 -11.56
CA THR A 145 13.99 0.26 -11.21
C THR A 145 15.22 -0.32 -11.92
N MET A 146 15.32 -0.17 -13.24
CA MET A 146 16.46 -0.66 -14.02
C MET A 146 17.79 -0.05 -13.56
N VAL A 147 17.82 1.25 -13.27
CA VAL A 147 19.01 1.90 -12.72
C VAL A 147 19.36 1.31 -11.35
N GLY A 148 18.38 1.15 -10.46
CA GLY A 148 18.58 0.51 -9.15
C GLY A 148 19.12 -0.91 -9.27
N THR A 149 18.61 -1.71 -10.20
CA THR A 149 19.08 -3.07 -10.48
C THR A 149 20.56 -3.10 -10.86
N LEU A 150 21.05 -2.12 -11.64
CA LEU A 150 22.48 -2.06 -12.01
C LEU A 150 23.41 -1.92 -10.80
N PHE A 151 22.90 -1.38 -9.69
CA PHE A 151 23.63 -1.20 -8.42
C PHE A 151 23.16 -2.18 -7.32
N GLY A 152 22.41 -3.24 -7.68
CA GLY A 152 22.07 -4.33 -6.77
C GLY A 152 20.79 -4.14 -5.97
N SER A 153 19.90 -3.21 -6.35
CA SER A 153 18.56 -3.15 -5.77
C SER A 153 17.77 -4.41 -6.16
N ALA A 154 17.34 -5.16 -5.14
CA ALA A 154 16.46 -6.32 -5.32
C ALA A 154 14.97 -5.95 -5.35
N PHE A 155 14.64 -4.68 -5.06
CA PHE A 155 13.26 -4.22 -4.96
C PHE A 155 12.95 -3.24 -6.10
N PRO A 156 11.77 -3.38 -6.75
CA PRO A 156 11.31 -2.43 -7.74
C PRO A 156 11.00 -1.09 -7.09
N THR A 157 11.12 -0.01 -7.87
CA THR A 157 10.67 1.32 -7.46
C THR A 157 9.20 1.51 -7.77
N THR A 158 8.57 2.52 -7.16
CA THR A 158 7.24 3.00 -7.52
C THR A 158 7.17 4.51 -7.35
N VAL A 159 6.14 5.16 -7.93
CA VAL A 159 5.86 6.57 -7.63
C VAL A 159 5.52 6.74 -6.15
N TYR A 160 6.14 7.73 -5.51
CA TYR A 160 6.05 7.92 -4.07
C TYR A 160 4.61 8.22 -3.62
N ILE A 161 4.10 7.38 -2.70
CA ILE A 161 2.78 7.55 -2.10
C ILE A 161 2.75 8.75 -1.14
N GLY A 162 1.62 9.46 -1.08
CA GLY A 162 1.43 10.58 -0.16
C GLY A 162 1.66 11.96 -0.77
N HIS A 163 1.67 12.10 -2.10
CA HIS A 163 1.64 13.39 -2.81
C HIS A 163 0.70 14.44 -2.18
N PRO A 164 -0.55 14.11 -1.79
CA PRO A 164 -1.45 15.08 -1.14
C PRO A 164 -0.92 15.61 0.19
N ALA A 165 -0.27 14.75 0.99
CA ALA A 165 0.33 15.15 2.25
C ALA A 165 1.54 16.08 2.01
N TYR A 166 2.42 15.74 1.07
CA TYR A 166 3.57 16.59 0.72
C TYR A 166 3.14 17.94 0.13
N LYS A 167 2.11 17.94 -0.72
CA LYS A 167 1.55 19.18 -1.28
C LYS A 167 0.98 20.08 -0.20
N ARG A 168 0.27 19.52 0.79
CA ARG A 168 -0.22 20.27 1.96
C ARG A 168 0.92 20.91 2.76
N LEU A 169 2.09 20.28 2.80
CA LEU A 169 3.32 20.80 3.40
C LEU A 169 4.11 21.73 2.46
N GLN A 170 3.56 22.11 1.31
CA GLN A 170 4.19 22.95 0.29
C GLN A 170 5.47 22.34 -0.32
N GLY A 171 5.62 21.02 -0.24
CA GLY A 171 6.68 20.30 -0.95
C GLY A 171 6.56 20.46 -2.46
N ARG A 172 7.68 20.71 -3.14
CA ARG A 172 7.77 20.87 -4.60
C ARG A 172 8.83 19.93 -5.18
N CYS A 173 9.02 19.95 -6.50
CA CYS A 173 10.03 19.12 -7.17
C CYS A 173 11.44 19.25 -6.58
N GLY A 174 11.86 20.46 -6.19
CA GLY A 174 13.16 20.70 -5.55
C GLY A 174 13.33 19.99 -4.21
N TYR A 175 12.24 19.83 -3.44
CA TYR A 175 12.25 19.05 -2.21
C TYR A 175 12.48 17.56 -2.51
N ALA A 176 11.74 16.99 -3.45
CA ALA A 176 11.91 15.59 -3.85
C ALA A 176 13.33 15.31 -4.38
N LEU A 177 13.86 16.18 -5.23
CA LEU A 177 15.24 16.08 -5.72
C LEU A 177 16.26 16.19 -4.58
N GLY A 178 16.07 17.14 -3.66
CA GLY A 178 16.92 17.31 -2.49
C GLY A 178 16.94 16.07 -1.59
N VAL A 179 15.77 15.48 -1.33
CA VAL A 179 15.66 14.21 -0.58
C VAL A 179 16.45 13.10 -1.27
N GLY A 180 16.30 12.96 -2.60
CA GLY A 180 17.06 11.97 -3.38
C GLY A 180 18.58 12.17 -3.25
N ILE A 181 19.06 13.40 -3.40
CA ILE A 181 20.50 13.72 -3.27
C ILE A 181 20.99 13.44 -1.84
N VAL A 182 20.26 13.89 -0.82
CA VAL A 182 20.64 13.72 0.59
C VAL A 182 20.69 12.24 0.97
N ILE A 183 19.68 11.45 0.58
CA ILE A 183 19.65 10.01 0.87
C ILE A 183 20.77 9.29 0.11
N PHE A 184 21.01 9.65 -1.16
CA PHE A 184 22.11 9.08 -1.95
C PHE A 184 23.47 9.35 -1.29
N LEU A 185 23.76 10.58 -0.90
CA LEU A 185 24.99 10.93 -0.19
C LEU A 185 25.05 10.25 1.18
N ALA A 186 23.93 10.19 1.90
CA ALA A 186 23.87 9.50 3.18
C ALA A 186 24.17 8.00 3.04
N ALA A 187 23.72 7.35 1.97
CA ALA A 187 24.06 5.96 1.68
C ALA A 187 25.56 5.81 1.36
N ILE A 188 26.12 6.70 0.53
CA ILE A 188 27.55 6.69 0.19
C ILE A 188 28.43 6.87 1.42
N PHE A 189 28.06 7.71 2.36
CA PHE A 189 28.88 7.97 3.55
C PHE A 189 28.50 7.10 4.77
N GLY A 190 27.58 6.15 4.60
CA GLY A 190 27.13 5.27 5.69
C GLY A 190 26.30 5.98 6.77
N PHE A 191 25.83 7.21 6.50
CA PHE A 191 24.98 7.97 7.42
C PHE A 191 23.59 7.35 7.60
N VAL A 192 23.13 6.49 6.68
CA VAL A 192 21.85 5.78 6.85
C VAL A 192 21.88 4.88 8.08
N ASP A 193 22.96 4.09 8.28
CA ASP A 193 23.14 3.24 9.47
C ASP A 193 23.26 4.10 10.74
N PHE A 194 24.02 5.20 10.67
CA PHE A 194 24.11 6.16 11.77
C PHE A 194 22.74 6.72 12.16
N LEU A 195 21.94 7.19 11.20
CA LEU A 195 20.61 7.75 11.44
C LEU A 195 19.65 6.70 12.00
N TYR A 196 19.74 5.44 11.54
CA TYR A 196 18.92 4.34 12.04
C TYR A 196 19.21 4.02 13.52
N LYS A 197 20.47 4.15 13.94
CA LYS A 197 20.89 3.95 15.33
C LYS A 197 20.58 5.16 16.22
N LEU A 198 20.63 6.36 15.65
CA LEU A 198 20.37 7.61 16.35
C LEU A 198 18.87 7.85 16.58
N ILE A 199 18.07 7.69 15.53
CA ILE A 199 16.65 8.05 15.53
C ILE A 199 15.83 6.79 15.78
N PRO A 200 15.15 6.68 16.93
CA PRO A 200 14.37 5.50 17.23
C PRO A 200 13.17 5.44 16.27
N THR A 201 12.82 4.24 15.82
CA THR A 201 11.74 4.02 14.85
C THR A 201 10.42 4.64 15.30
N ALA A 202 10.12 4.57 16.60
CA ALA A 202 8.93 5.18 17.21
C ALA A 202 8.88 6.72 17.11
N ALA A 203 10.00 7.41 16.93
CA ALA A 203 10.01 8.87 16.74
C ALA A 203 9.60 9.28 15.32
N VAL A 204 9.87 8.42 14.32
CA VAL A 204 9.55 8.66 12.91
C VAL A 204 8.16 8.11 12.55
N ALA A 205 7.76 7.00 13.18
CA ALA A 205 6.49 6.33 12.95
C ALA A 205 5.25 7.24 12.88
N PRO A 206 5.10 8.27 13.75
CA PRO A 206 3.95 9.18 13.69
C PRO A 206 3.79 9.94 12.36
N MET A 207 4.89 10.21 11.65
CA MET A 207 4.81 10.84 10.33
C MET A 207 4.11 9.94 9.32
N LEU A 208 4.39 8.63 9.36
CA LEU A 208 3.71 7.65 8.51
C LEU A 208 2.23 7.53 8.89
N VAL A 209 1.91 7.50 10.18
CA VAL A 209 0.52 7.54 10.66
C VAL A 209 -0.23 8.74 10.10
N PHE A 210 0.37 9.93 10.16
CA PHE A 210 -0.21 11.15 9.59
C PHE A 210 -0.44 11.02 8.07
N VAL A 211 0.56 10.56 7.32
CA VAL A 211 0.47 10.38 5.87
C VAL A 211 -0.65 9.39 5.52
N GLY A 212 -0.73 8.26 6.22
CA GLY A 212 -1.78 7.26 6.03
C GLY A 212 -3.18 7.83 6.24
N ILE A 213 -3.41 8.54 7.36
CA ILE A 213 -4.70 9.18 7.66
C ILE A 213 -5.08 10.21 6.59
N VAL A 214 -4.13 11.04 6.13
CA VAL A 214 -4.38 12.06 5.11
C VAL A 214 -4.77 11.43 3.76
N ILE A 215 -4.08 10.38 3.34
CA ILE A 215 -4.41 9.67 2.08
C ILE A 215 -5.80 9.04 2.18
N THR A 216 -6.11 8.36 3.29
CA THR A 216 -7.43 7.76 3.52
C THR A 216 -8.52 8.84 3.49
N ALA A 217 -8.35 9.95 4.21
CA ALA A 217 -9.32 11.04 4.20
C ALA A 217 -9.50 11.67 2.80
N GLN A 218 -8.41 11.83 2.04
CA GLN A 218 -8.49 12.35 0.67
C GLN A 218 -9.28 11.41 -0.24
N ALA A 219 -9.13 10.09 -0.11
CA ALA A 219 -9.83 9.15 -0.98
C ALA A 219 -11.35 9.25 -0.88
N PHE A 220 -11.87 9.46 0.33
CA PHE A 220 -13.30 9.73 0.56
C PHE A 220 -13.71 11.11 0.06
N ARG A 221 -12.90 12.15 0.30
CA ARG A 221 -13.24 13.53 -0.09
C ARG A 221 -13.13 13.82 -1.59
N ALA A 222 -12.22 13.15 -2.29
CA ALA A 222 -12.00 13.34 -3.71
C ALA A 222 -12.90 12.44 -4.57
N SER A 223 -13.49 11.39 -3.99
CA SER A 223 -14.55 10.63 -4.66
C SER A 223 -15.89 11.36 -4.47
N PRO A 224 -16.85 11.23 -5.40
CA PRO A 224 -18.22 11.72 -5.19
C PRO A 224 -18.79 11.15 -3.88
N ALA A 225 -19.54 11.97 -3.12
CA ALA A 225 -20.05 11.60 -1.80
C ALA A 225 -20.82 10.28 -1.82
N LYS A 226 -21.73 10.10 -2.80
CA LYS A 226 -22.48 8.86 -3.03
C LYS A 226 -21.62 7.61 -3.21
N HIS A 227 -20.35 7.74 -3.62
CA HIS A 227 -19.42 6.62 -3.80
C HIS A 227 -18.57 6.31 -2.55
N ALA A 228 -18.84 6.92 -1.40
CA ALA A 228 -18.10 6.66 -0.15
C ALA A 228 -18.09 5.17 0.23
N ILE A 229 -19.21 4.45 0.05
CA ILE A 229 -19.28 3.00 0.30
C ILE A 229 -18.31 2.24 -0.62
N ALA A 230 -18.18 2.65 -1.88
CA ALA A 230 -17.25 2.03 -2.82
C ALA A 230 -15.78 2.19 -2.39
N VAL A 231 -15.44 3.35 -1.81
CA VAL A 231 -14.12 3.58 -1.19
C VAL A 231 -13.91 2.64 -0.01
N ALA A 232 -14.90 2.49 0.87
CA ALA A 232 -14.82 1.59 2.02
C ALA A 232 -14.68 0.12 1.61
N VAL A 233 -15.42 -0.34 0.59
CA VAL A 233 -15.30 -1.71 0.07
C VAL A 233 -13.91 -1.97 -0.51
N ALA A 234 -13.30 -0.99 -1.17
CA ALA A 234 -11.95 -1.13 -1.73
C ALA A 234 -10.86 -1.33 -0.67
N ILE A 235 -11.11 -0.97 0.60
CA ILE A 235 -10.18 -1.15 1.72
C ILE A 235 -10.15 -2.60 2.20
N ILE A 236 -11.28 -3.33 2.11
CA ILE A 236 -11.47 -4.65 2.73
C ILE A 236 -10.38 -5.66 2.34
N PRO A 237 -9.98 -5.80 1.05
CA PRO A 237 -8.96 -6.79 0.68
C PRO A 237 -7.60 -6.56 1.33
N HIS A 238 -7.24 -5.31 1.61
CA HIS A 238 -5.99 -4.96 2.27
C HIS A 238 -5.97 -5.42 3.73
N MET A 239 -7.12 -5.37 4.41
CA MET A 239 -7.26 -5.87 5.79
C MET A 239 -7.00 -7.37 5.88
N SER A 240 -7.56 -8.14 4.94
CA SER A 240 -7.27 -9.58 4.83
C SER A 240 -5.81 -9.83 4.50
N ASN A 241 -5.23 -9.03 3.60
CA ASN A 241 -3.84 -9.17 3.18
C ASN A 241 -2.87 -9.01 4.33
N ILE A 242 -2.98 -7.94 5.14
CA ILE A 242 -2.09 -7.77 6.29
C ILE A 242 -2.29 -8.87 7.32
N MET A 243 -3.54 -9.29 7.57
CA MET A 243 -3.85 -10.29 8.58
C MET A 243 -3.19 -11.63 8.23
N ILE A 244 -3.34 -12.08 6.98
CA ILE A 244 -2.72 -13.31 6.49
C ILE A 244 -1.20 -13.21 6.57
N LEU A 245 -0.60 -12.08 6.16
CA LEU A 245 0.85 -11.90 6.24
C LEU A 245 1.37 -11.98 7.69
N LYS A 246 0.68 -11.34 8.65
CA LYS A 246 1.08 -11.38 10.06
C LYS A 246 0.91 -12.76 10.68
N ILE A 247 -0.19 -13.47 10.37
CA ILE A 247 -0.40 -14.84 10.86
C ILE A 247 0.66 -15.78 10.27
N LYS A 248 0.93 -15.73 8.96
CA LYS A 248 2.00 -16.52 8.33
C LYS A 248 3.37 -16.24 8.95
N GLY A 249 3.68 -14.96 9.19
CA GLY A 249 4.91 -14.56 9.88
C GLY A 249 5.01 -15.16 11.27
N ALA A 250 3.96 -15.05 12.08
CA ALA A 250 3.92 -15.61 13.43
C ALA A 250 4.08 -17.15 13.43
N VAL A 251 3.40 -17.85 12.52
CA VAL A 251 3.54 -19.31 12.35
C VAL A 251 4.97 -19.69 11.99
N SER A 252 5.59 -18.99 11.04
CA SER A 252 6.96 -19.28 10.60
C SER A 252 8.02 -19.17 11.71
N VAL A 253 7.76 -18.31 12.71
CA VAL A 253 8.63 -18.16 13.90
C VAL A 253 8.49 -19.36 14.84
N VAL A 254 7.27 -19.91 14.99
CA VAL A 254 6.99 -21.03 15.89
C VAL A 254 7.34 -22.37 15.25
N ASN A 255 7.04 -22.52 13.96
CA ASN A 255 7.33 -23.72 13.18
C ASN A 255 7.53 -23.33 11.71
N ALA A 256 8.79 -23.20 11.30
CA ALA A 256 9.16 -22.83 9.94
C ALA A 256 8.74 -23.87 8.89
N ASP A 257 8.58 -25.13 9.28
CA ASP A 257 8.20 -26.24 8.39
C ASP A 257 6.68 -26.41 8.29
N MET A 258 5.89 -25.59 9.01
CA MET A 258 4.43 -25.68 8.99
C MET A 258 3.87 -25.21 7.64
N ASP A 259 3.21 -26.13 6.93
CA ASP A 259 2.49 -25.80 5.72
C ASP A 259 1.12 -25.15 6.01
N VAL A 260 1.11 -23.83 5.92
CA VAL A 260 -0.07 -22.96 6.10
C VAL A 260 -1.06 -23.01 4.94
N SER A 261 -0.78 -23.80 3.89
CA SER A 261 -1.67 -23.99 2.74
C SER A 261 -2.60 -25.20 2.87
N THR A 262 -2.40 -26.05 3.89
CA THR A 262 -3.19 -27.27 4.09
C THR A 262 -4.62 -27.00 4.54
N LEU A 263 -5.55 -27.88 4.13
CA LEU A 263 -6.95 -27.85 4.58
C LEU A 263 -7.08 -28.12 6.09
N GLU A 264 -6.22 -28.96 6.65
CA GLU A 264 -6.19 -29.23 8.10
C GLU A 264 -5.87 -27.96 8.89
N PHE A 265 -4.84 -27.22 8.48
CA PHE A 265 -4.49 -25.93 9.08
C PHE A 265 -5.66 -24.94 8.98
N ALA A 266 -6.28 -24.86 7.80
CA ALA A 266 -7.44 -24.00 7.59
C ALA A 266 -8.64 -24.37 8.50
N HIS A 267 -8.90 -25.66 8.70
CA HIS A 267 -9.96 -26.14 9.59
C HIS A 267 -9.71 -25.78 11.05
N LYS A 268 -8.48 -26.03 11.55
CA LYS A 268 -8.11 -25.67 12.94
C LYS A 268 -8.23 -24.17 13.19
N LEU A 269 -7.86 -23.34 12.22
CA LEU A 269 -8.06 -21.90 12.31
C LEU A 269 -9.54 -21.51 12.29
N SER A 270 -10.37 -22.19 11.48
CA SER A 270 -11.81 -21.95 11.45
C SER A 270 -12.49 -22.25 12.78
N GLU A 271 -12.03 -23.26 13.51
CA GLU A 271 -12.50 -23.55 14.88
C GLU A 271 -12.19 -22.41 15.87
N GLN A 272 -11.16 -21.61 15.59
CA GLN A 272 -10.81 -20.40 16.35
C GLN A 272 -11.43 -19.12 15.78
N GLY A 273 -12.39 -19.24 14.85
CA GLY A 273 -13.07 -18.09 14.24
C GLY A 273 -12.28 -17.40 13.12
N ILE A 274 -11.16 -17.96 12.68
CA ILE A 274 -10.37 -17.43 11.57
C ILE A 274 -10.80 -18.15 10.29
N ALA A 275 -11.56 -17.45 9.44
CA ALA A 275 -11.98 -17.94 8.13
C ALA A 275 -10.81 -17.99 7.13
N TRP A 276 -9.81 -18.84 7.39
CA TRP A 276 -8.51 -18.84 6.71
C TRP A 276 -8.60 -18.95 5.19
N ILE A 277 -9.47 -19.81 4.67
CA ILE A 277 -9.66 -20.00 3.22
C ILE A 277 -10.13 -18.70 2.57
N GLY A 278 -11.20 -18.09 3.12
CA GLY A 278 -11.76 -16.85 2.60
C GLY A 278 -10.81 -15.67 2.75
N GLN A 279 -10.16 -15.55 3.91
CA GLN A 279 -9.20 -14.49 4.19
C GLN A 279 -7.95 -14.60 3.31
N SER A 280 -7.46 -15.83 3.08
CA SER A 280 -6.36 -16.09 2.15
C SER A 280 -6.76 -15.77 0.73
N ALA A 281 -7.95 -16.19 0.28
CA ALA A 281 -8.44 -15.84 -1.06
C ALA A 281 -8.52 -14.31 -1.21
N LEU A 282 -9.06 -13.58 -0.23
CA LEU A 282 -9.20 -12.13 -0.31
C LEU A 282 -7.85 -11.39 -0.22
N ALA A 283 -6.87 -11.96 0.47
CA ALA A 283 -5.52 -11.42 0.61
C ALA A 283 -4.72 -11.41 -0.70
N HIS A 284 -4.86 -12.43 -1.55
CA HIS A 284 -4.17 -12.48 -2.85
C HIS A 284 -4.91 -11.56 -3.83
N GLY A 285 -4.24 -10.56 -4.40
CA GLY A 285 -4.93 -9.60 -5.26
C GLY A 285 -5.19 -8.25 -4.63
N ALA A 286 -4.89 -8.01 -3.35
CA ALA A 286 -5.55 -6.94 -2.57
C ALA A 286 -5.65 -5.57 -3.26
N ILE A 287 -4.58 -5.07 -3.91
CA ILE A 287 -4.61 -3.80 -4.64
C ILE A 287 -5.60 -3.85 -5.81
N ILE A 288 -5.52 -4.91 -6.62
CA ILE A 288 -6.33 -5.14 -7.83
C ILE A 288 -7.78 -5.43 -7.43
N THR A 289 -8.00 -6.33 -6.47
CA THR A 289 -9.30 -6.66 -5.92
C THR A 289 -9.96 -5.42 -5.33
N GLY A 290 -9.25 -4.61 -4.55
CA GLY A 290 -9.76 -3.35 -3.99
C GLY A 290 -10.17 -2.37 -5.09
N LEU A 291 -9.35 -2.23 -6.13
CA LEU A 291 -9.66 -1.39 -7.30
C LEU A 291 -10.92 -1.86 -8.03
N LEU A 292 -11.00 -3.16 -8.34
CA LEU A 292 -12.12 -3.75 -9.07
C LEU A 292 -13.41 -3.71 -8.27
N TRP A 293 -13.37 -4.03 -6.97
CA TRP A 293 -14.54 -3.99 -6.11
C TRP A 293 -15.02 -2.56 -5.87
N GLY A 294 -14.10 -1.63 -5.62
CA GLY A 294 -14.46 -0.21 -5.52
C GLY A 294 -15.04 0.33 -6.82
N ALA A 295 -14.52 -0.08 -7.99
CA ALA A 295 -15.11 0.30 -9.27
C ALA A 295 -16.49 -0.34 -9.47
N LEU A 296 -16.63 -1.64 -9.21
CA LEU A 296 -17.87 -2.39 -9.32
C LEU A 296 -18.98 -1.80 -8.45
N VAL A 297 -18.70 -1.52 -7.17
CA VAL A 297 -19.67 -0.94 -6.24
C VAL A 297 -20.04 0.49 -6.67
N ALA A 298 -19.08 1.30 -7.14
CA ALA A 298 -19.41 2.62 -7.68
C ALA A 298 -20.36 2.53 -8.89
N MET A 299 -20.14 1.56 -9.79
CA MET A 299 -21.02 1.37 -10.96
C MET A 299 -22.41 0.86 -10.56
N LEU A 300 -22.52 0.05 -9.51
CA LEU A 300 -23.81 -0.36 -8.96
C LEU A 300 -24.57 0.79 -8.32
N ILE A 301 -23.86 1.66 -7.59
CA ILE A 301 -24.46 2.88 -7.02
C ILE A 301 -25.02 3.74 -8.15
N ASP A 302 -24.32 3.85 -9.29
CA ASP A 302 -24.76 4.58 -10.47
C ASP A 302 -25.78 3.83 -11.35
N LEU A 303 -26.16 2.60 -10.98
CA LEU A 303 -27.01 1.68 -11.77
C LEU A 303 -26.49 1.40 -13.19
N ASP A 304 -25.18 1.57 -13.43
CA ASP A 304 -24.53 1.19 -14.68
C ASP A 304 -24.16 -0.30 -14.64
N PHE A 305 -25.19 -1.14 -14.72
CA PHE A 305 -25.04 -2.60 -14.68
C PHE A 305 -24.16 -3.17 -15.80
N ARG A 306 -24.06 -2.46 -16.94
CA ARG A 306 -23.16 -2.85 -18.03
C ARG A 306 -21.70 -2.72 -17.60
N LYS A 307 -21.32 -1.61 -16.98
CA LYS A 307 -19.95 -1.45 -16.45
C LYS A 307 -19.72 -2.34 -15.23
N ALA A 308 -20.71 -2.54 -14.37
CA ALA A 308 -20.60 -3.48 -13.25
C ALA A 308 -20.31 -4.91 -13.75
N ALA A 309 -21.02 -5.37 -14.79
CA ALA A 309 -20.76 -6.64 -15.46
C ALA A 309 -19.34 -6.72 -16.07
N ALA A 310 -18.85 -5.61 -16.66
CA ALA A 310 -17.50 -5.56 -17.19
C ALA A 310 -16.45 -5.74 -16.07
N PHE A 311 -16.59 -5.02 -14.94
CA PHE A 311 -15.66 -5.14 -13.82
C PHE A 311 -15.70 -6.53 -13.16
N SER A 312 -16.89 -7.10 -12.95
CA SER A 312 -17.01 -8.46 -12.41
C SER A 312 -16.48 -9.51 -13.39
N GLY A 313 -16.68 -9.32 -14.69
CA GLY A 313 -16.14 -10.20 -15.73
C GLY A 313 -14.62 -10.13 -15.82
N THR A 314 -14.04 -8.93 -15.68
CA THR A 314 -12.59 -8.76 -15.54
C THR A 314 -12.08 -9.45 -14.28
N ALA A 315 -12.77 -9.31 -13.14
CA ALA A 315 -12.40 -10.02 -11.91
C ALA A 315 -12.48 -11.56 -12.08
N ALA A 316 -13.50 -12.07 -12.79
CA ALA A 316 -13.58 -13.49 -13.14
C ALA A 316 -12.36 -13.93 -13.96
N PHE A 317 -12.02 -13.18 -15.02
CA PHE A 317 -10.88 -13.47 -15.86
C PHE A 317 -9.56 -13.46 -15.08
N LEU A 318 -9.32 -12.43 -14.26
CA LEU A 318 -8.10 -12.31 -13.46
C LEU A 318 -8.01 -13.40 -12.38
N THR A 319 -9.15 -13.83 -11.84
CA THR A 319 -9.22 -14.99 -10.93
C THR A 319 -8.88 -16.27 -11.67
N LEU A 320 -9.43 -16.45 -12.88
CA LEU A 320 -9.18 -17.63 -13.71
C LEU A 320 -7.71 -17.80 -14.02
N ILE A 321 -6.97 -16.73 -14.31
CA ILE A 321 -5.54 -16.80 -14.61
C ILE A 321 -4.64 -16.72 -13.36
N GLY A 322 -5.23 -16.58 -12.17
CA GLY A 322 -4.54 -16.57 -10.89
C GLY A 322 -3.79 -15.27 -10.56
N ILE A 323 -4.17 -14.13 -11.14
CA ILE A 323 -3.63 -12.82 -10.77
C ILE A 323 -4.22 -12.34 -9.44
N ILE A 324 -5.51 -12.63 -9.21
CA ILE A 324 -6.20 -12.36 -7.95
C ILE A 324 -6.78 -13.64 -7.37
N HIS A 325 -6.96 -13.68 -6.05
CA HIS A 325 -7.55 -14.80 -5.29
C HIS A 325 -6.87 -16.17 -5.41
N SER A 326 -5.63 -16.19 -5.88
CA SER A 326 -4.82 -17.40 -6.03
C SER A 326 -3.39 -17.17 -5.54
N PRO A 327 -2.72 -18.16 -4.93
CA PRO A 327 -1.30 -18.09 -4.58
C PRO A 327 -0.37 -18.14 -5.81
N SER A 328 -0.86 -18.64 -6.95
CA SER A 328 -0.04 -18.79 -8.16
C SER A 328 -0.83 -18.56 -9.44
N MET A 329 -0.15 -18.09 -10.48
CA MET A 329 -0.72 -17.99 -11.83
C MET A 329 -0.98 -19.38 -12.45
N GLY A 330 -1.99 -19.46 -13.30
CA GLY A 330 -2.44 -20.69 -13.94
C GLY A 330 -3.95 -20.68 -14.17
N LEU A 331 -4.52 -21.73 -14.77
CA LEU A 331 -5.98 -21.86 -14.91
C LEU A 331 -6.59 -22.36 -13.60
N ASN A 332 -7.31 -21.46 -12.91
CA ASN A 332 -7.86 -21.65 -11.58
C ASN A 332 -9.40 -21.63 -11.62
N PHE A 333 -10.01 -22.82 -11.72
CA PHE A 333 -11.48 -22.99 -11.67
C PHE A 333 -11.98 -23.09 -10.23
N THR A 334 -11.76 -22.03 -9.45
CA THR A 334 -12.14 -21.99 -8.02
C THR A 334 -13.61 -21.61 -7.84
N ALA A 335 -14.14 -21.84 -6.64
CA ALA A 335 -15.48 -21.34 -6.28
C ALA A 335 -15.56 -19.80 -6.37
N VAL A 336 -14.45 -19.09 -6.14
CA VAL A 336 -14.37 -17.62 -6.29
C VAL A 336 -14.53 -17.22 -7.76
N PHE A 337 -13.88 -17.95 -8.69
CA PHE A 337 -14.10 -17.76 -10.13
C PHE A 337 -15.57 -17.93 -10.49
N GLY A 338 -16.20 -19.03 -10.04
CA GLY A 338 -17.64 -19.26 -10.24
C GLY A 338 -18.51 -18.15 -9.67
N GLY A 339 -18.15 -17.61 -8.51
CA GLY A 339 -18.80 -16.45 -7.88
C GLY A 339 -18.79 -15.22 -8.77
N TYR A 340 -17.64 -14.84 -9.34
CA TYR A 340 -17.57 -13.70 -10.27
C TYR A 340 -18.31 -13.94 -11.59
N VAL A 341 -18.30 -15.16 -12.12
CA VAL A 341 -19.10 -15.51 -13.31
C VAL A 341 -20.59 -15.32 -13.02
N MET A 342 -21.05 -15.80 -11.86
CA MET A 342 -22.43 -15.61 -11.41
C MET A 342 -22.77 -14.13 -11.22
N MET A 343 -21.92 -13.35 -10.54
CA MET A 343 -22.11 -11.90 -10.40
C MET A 343 -22.22 -11.21 -11.77
N THR A 344 -21.35 -11.58 -12.70
CA THR A 344 -21.37 -11.04 -14.08
C THR A 344 -22.68 -11.37 -14.77
N ALA A 345 -23.15 -12.61 -14.69
CA ALA A 345 -24.43 -13.02 -15.25
C ALA A 345 -25.60 -12.24 -14.64
N LEU A 346 -25.62 -12.05 -13.32
CA LEU A 346 -26.65 -11.26 -12.62
C LEU A 346 -26.65 -9.80 -13.08
N PHE A 347 -25.49 -9.18 -13.26
CA PHE A 347 -25.43 -7.79 -13.76
C PHE A 347 -25.82 -7.68 -15.23
N VAL A 348 -25.50 -8.67 -16.07
CA VAL A 348 -25.99 -8.71 -17.45
C VAL A 348 -27.52 -8.84 -17.48
N VAL A 349 -28.09 -9.70 -16.64
CA VAL A 349 -29.56 -9.83 -16.52
C VAL A 349 -30.18 -8.52 -16.04
N ALA A 350 -29.63 -7.89 -15.01
CA ALA A 350 -30.13 -6.60 -14.50
C ALA A 350 -30.05 -5.49 -15.56
N TRP A 351 -28.97 -5.47 -16.35
CA TRP A 351 -28.81 -4.55 -17.47
C TRP A 351 -29.88 -4.78 -18.56
N LEU A 352 -30.10 -6.03 -18.97
CA LEU A 352 -31.10 -6.39 -19.97
C LEU A 352 -32.54 -6.12 -19.48
N ALA A 353 -32.79 -6.36 -18.21
CA ALA A 353 -34.07 -6.10 -17.55
C ALA A 353 -34.30 -4.60 -17.29
N LYS A 354 -33.31 -3.73 -17.53
CA LYS A 354 -33.35 -2.29 -17.25
C LYS A 354 -33.81 -2.00 -15.83
N VAL A 355 -33.19 -2.67 -14.85
CA VAL A 355 -33.49 -2.47 -13.43
C VAL A 355 -33.33 -0.99 -13.08
N GLU A 356 -34.36 -0.41 -12.48
CA GLU A 356 -34.41 0.99 -12.06
C GLU A 356 -34.17 1.12 -10.56
N ARG A 357 -33.91 2.34 -10.11
CA ARG A 357 -33.70 2.62 -8.68
C ARG A 357 -34.99 2.44 -7.92
N ASP A 358 -34.89 1.83 -6.74
CA ASP A 358 -36.00 1.80 -5.79
C ASP A 358 -36.28 3.23 -5.28
N PRO A 359 -37.49 3.77 -5.49
CA PRO A 359 -37.85 5.12 -5.04
C PRO A 359 -37.97 5.25 -3.52
N GLU A 360 -38.19 4.16 -2.78
CA GLU A 360 -38.29 4.19 -1.31
C GLU A 360 -36.91 4.23 -0.65
N ILE A 361 -35.91 3.60 -1.27
CA ILE A 361 -34.53 3.60 -0.76
C ILE A 361 -33.76 4.83 -1.26
N GLY A 362 -33.99 5.27 -2.50
CA GLY A 362 -33.38 6.47 -3.07
C GLY A 362 -31.86 6.36 -3.31
N GLU A 363 -31.21 7.51 -3.52
CA GLU A 363 -29.74 7.58 -3.54
C GLU A 363 -29.17 7.55 -2.14
N LEU A 364 -28.02 6.90 -2.00
CA LEU A 364 -27.16 7.06 -0.83
C LEU A 364 -26.63 8.49 -0.81
N ASP A 365 -27.28 9.35 -0.03
CA ASP A 365 -26.82 10.71 0.19
C ASP A 365 -25.94 10.78 1.44
N PHE A 366 -24.69 11.18 1.23
CA PHE A 366 -23.71 11.45 2.27
C PHE A 366 -23.33 12.94 2.32
N GLU A 367 -23.96 13.76 1.47
CA GLU A 367 -23.86 15.21 1.61
C GLU A 367 -24.73 15.57 2.82
N GLY A 368 -24.08 16.07 3.88
CA GLY A 368 -24.81 16.68 4.98
C GLY A 368 -25.44 17.98 4.51
N ASP A 369 -26.68 18.23 4.95
CA ASP A 369 -27.34 19.54 4.86
C ASP A 369 -26.45 20.71 5.34
#